data_AF-A0A1B2HUJ6-F1
#
_entry.id   AF-A0A1B2HUJ6-F1
#
_cell.length_a   1.000
_cell.length_b   1.000
_cell.length_c   1.000
_cell.angle_alpha   90.00
_cell.angle_beta   90.00
_cell.angle_gamma   90.00
#
_symmetry.space_group_name_H-M   'P 1'
#
loop_
_entity.id
_entity.type
_entity.pdbx_description
1 polymer ?
#
loop_
_entity_poly.entity_id
_entity_poly.type
_entity_poly.pdbx_seq_one_letter_code
_entity_poly.pdbx_strand_id
1 'polypeptide(L)'
;MSREGFEQWLRTPVEDLGVIENPQDMYDGWLWNGRRADTGWDSVGVGITPRDYFAERVEASCGGHQECGVLLYRDGALEAYLLHLGHAQRSIHTALLVLAATGDFKSEPAEDTALFWAETGANLWPADADGWLAVLSVGKGGARFVDQRDLTGVVAGLRPVESRFFELVERLAEDEEAWDWDSGEAFRSEAPRDPAFTDPAVLRES
;
A
#
# COMPACT_ATOMS: atom_id res chain seq x y z
N MET A 1 -2.87 -12.85 -9.98
CA MET A 1 -3.89 -13.30 -9.00
C MET A 1 -5.26 -13.33 -9.67
N SER A 2 -6.07 -14.38 -9.46
CA SER A 2 -7.45 -14.41 -9.99
C SER A 2 -8.36 -13.44 -9.22
N ARG A 3 -9.53 -13.08 -9.77
CA ARG A 3 -10.50 -12.22 -9.08
C ARG A 3 -10.98 -12.86 -7.78
N GLU A 4 -11.23 -14.17 -7.83
CA GLU A 4 -11.59 -14.96 -6.67
C GLU A 4 -10.47 -14.94 -5.61
N GLY A 5 -9.21 -15.09 -6.02
CA GLY A 5 -8.06 -14.99 -5.13
C GLY A 5 -7.94 -13.62 -4.46
N PHE A 6 -8.19 -12.54 -5.20
CA PHE A 6 -8.23 -11.18 -4.65
C PHE A 6 -9.33 -11.02 -3.61
N GLU A 7 -10.55 -11.45 -3.90
CA GLU A 7 -11.66 -11.33 -2.95
C GLU A 7 -11.52 -12.28 -1.75
N GLN A 8 -10.83 -13.41 -1.91
CA GLN A 8 -10.49 -14.32 -0.82
C GLN A 8 -9.40 -13.72 0.07
N TRP A 9 -8.34 -13.16 -0.52
CA TRP A 9 -7.30 -12.44 0.19
C TRP A 9 -7.90 -11.31 1.04
N LEU A 10 -8.80 -10.50 0.46
CA LEU A 10 -9.49 -9.43 1.19
C LEU A 10 -10.19 -9.89 2.48
N ARG A 11 -10.67 -11.13 2.51
CA ARG A 11 -11.42 -11.70 3.65
C ARG A 11 -10.57 -12.57 4.58
N THR A 12 -9.31 -12.81 4.24
CA THR A 12 -8.44 -13.69 5.02
C THR A 12 -7.60 -12.85 5.97
N PRO A 13 -7.75 -13.02 7.30
CA PRO A 13 -6.91 -12.30 8.25
C PRO A 13 -5.44 -12.68 8.07
N VAL A 14 -4.54 -11.71 8.28
CA VAL A 14 -3.10 -12.01 8.32
C VAL A 14 -2.73 -12.46 9.73
N GLU A 15 -2.73 -13.77 9.94
CA GLU A 15 -2.61 -14.40 11.27
C GLU A 15 -1.19 -14.38 11.86
N ASP A 16 -0.16 -14.21 11.04
CA ASP A 16 1.23 -14.31 11.48
C ASP A 16 2.15 -13.36 10.69
N LEU A 17 3.08 -12.75 11.41
CA LEU A 17 4.20 -12.00 10.83
C LEU A 17 5.13 -12.92 10.03
N GLY A 18 5.15 -14.23 10.34
CA GLY A 18 5.97 -15.25 9.66
C GLY A 18 5.71 -15.40 8.15
N VAL A 19 4.70 -14.72 7.59
CA VAL A 19 4.54 -14.56 6.13
C VAL A 19 5.68 -13.74 5.51
N ILE A 20 6.37 -12.91 6.31
CA ILE A 20 7.63 -12.26 5.92
C ILE A 20 8.78 -13.01 6.61
N GLU A 21 9.69 -13.58 5.83
CA GLU A 21 10.78 -14.43 6.35
C GLU A 21 11.82 -13.66 7.17
N ASN A 22 12.06 -12.40 6.80
CA ASN A 22 13.14 -11.56 7.34
C ASN A 22 12.69 -10.11 7.62
N PRO A 23 11.66 -9.89 8.47
CA PRO A 23 11.08 -8.57 8.70
C PRO A 23 12.08 -7.53 9.23
N GLN A 24 13.11 -7.99 9.95
CA GLN A 24 14.19 -7.14 10.44
C GLN A 24 15.08 -6.55 9.35
N ASP A 25 15.10 -7.14 8.15
CA ASP A 25 15.94 -6.71 7.01
C ASP A 25 15.28 -5.59 6.18
N MET A 26 14.11 -5.06 6.60
CA MET A 26 13.34 -4.06 5.85
C MET A 26 14.17 -2.86 5.38
N TYR A 27 15.14 -2.40 6.18
CA TYR A 27 15.99 -1.25 5.88
C TYR A 27 17.42 -1.63 5.46
N ASP A 28 17.72 -2.91 5.34
CA ASP A 28 19.06 -3.40 5.03
C ASP A 28 19.45 -3.03 3.59
N GLY A 29 20.67 -2.52 3.42
CA GLY A 29 21.17 -2.08 2.11
C GLY A 29 20.76 -0.67 1.67
N TRP A 30 19.92 0.04 2.44
CA TRP A 30 19.37 1.35 2.04
C TRP A 30 19.93 2.54 2.84
N LEU A 31 19.42 3.76 2.61
CA LEU A 31 19.88 5.00 3.28
C LEU A 31 19.93 4.90 4.82
N TRP A 32 19.12 4.01 5.40
CA TRP A 32 19.02 3.75 6.85
C TRP A 32 19.88 2.59 7.33
N ASN A 33 20.68 1.97 6.46
CA ASN A 33 21.55 0.84 6.75
C ASN A 33 22.48 1.15 7.95
N GLY A 34 22.48 0.26 8.94
CA GLY A 34 23.27 0.39 10.17
C GLY A 34 22.79 1.46 11.17
N ARG A 35 21.69 2.18 10.88
CA ARG A 35 21.01 3.01 11.88
C ARG A 35 19.99 2.15 12.63
N ARG A 36 19.85 2.38 13.94
CA ARG A 36 18.72 1.85 14.72
C ARG A 36 17.42 2.54 14.29
N ALA A 37 16.93 2.23 13.09
CA ALA A 37 15.49 2.29 12.86
C ALA A 37 14.86 1.31 13.85
N ASP A 38 13.75 1.66 14.46
CA ASP A 38 13.01 0.68 15.24
C ASP A 38 12.43 -0.36 14.27
N THR A 39 13.11 -1.50 14.16
CA THR A 39 12.65 -2.65 13.38
C THR A 39 11.67 -3.51 14.17
N GLY A 40 11.15 -3.01 15.30
CA GLY A 40 10.07 -3.66 16.03
C GLY A 40 8.81 -3.75 15.17
N TRP A 41 8.47 -4.96 14.74
CA TRP A 41 7.19 -5.29 14.11
C TRP A 41 6.09 -5.55 15.14
N ASP A 42 6.35 -5.34 16.42
CA ASP A 42 5.46 -5.62 17.57
C ASP A 42 4.13 -4.84 17.52
N SER A 43 4.03 -3.78 16.71
CA SER A 43 2.83 -2.95 16.55
C SER A 43 2.02 -3.27 15.30
N VAL A 44 2.43 -4.25 14.49
CA VAL A 44 1.76 -4.60 13.23
C VAL A 44 0.35 -5.16 13.47
N GLY A 45 -0.59 -4.87 12.58
CA GLY A 45 -1.97 -5.35 12.66
C GLY A 45 -2.12 -6.84 12.33
N VAL A 46 -1.59 -7.73 13.18
CA VAL A 46 -1.88 -9.17 13.08
C VAL A 46 -3.37 -9.42 13.38
N GLY A 47 -3.98 -10.35 12.64
CA GLY A 47 -5.38 -10.75 12.80
C GLY A 47 -6.39 -9.81 12.15
N ILE A 48 -5.94 -8.75 11.46
CA ILE A 48 -6.83 -7.92 10.64
C ILE A 48 -6.97 -8.51 9.24
N THR A 49 -8.12 -8.31 8.61
CA THR A 49 -8.26 -8.62 7.18
C THR A 49 -7.71 -7.47 6.33
N PRO A 50 -7.19 -7.75 5.12
CA PRO A 50 -6.83 -6.70 4.16
C PRO A 50 -8.01 -5.77 3.86
N ARG A 51 -9.24 -6.30 3.82
CA ARG A 51 -10.44 -5.48 3.66
C ARG A 51 -10.56 -4.44 4.77
N ASP A 52 -10.47 -4.86 6.03
CA ASP A 52 -10.62 -3.93 7.17
C ASP A 52 -9.54 -2.85 7.12
N TYR A 53 -8.29 -3.24 6.85
CA TYR A 53 -7.17 -2.31 6.70
C TYR A 53 -7.42 -1.25 5.63
N PHE A 54 -7.79 -1.68 4.42
CA PHE A 54 -7.98 -0.75 3.31
C PHE A 54 -9.29 0.03 3.42
N ALA A 55 -10.36 -0.52 3.99
CA ALA A 55 -11.60 0.20 4.24
C ALA A 55 -11.37 1.33 5.26
N GLU A 56 -10.70 1.06 6.39
CA GLU A 56 -10.34 2.09 7.37
C GLU A 56 -9.51 3.21 6.72
N ARG A 57 -8.55 2.84 5.88
CA ARG A 57 -7.73 3.78 5.13
C ARG A 57 -8.55 4.65 4.17
N VAL A 58 -9.48 4.06 3.42
CA VAL A 58 -10.37 4.81 2.51
C VAL A 58 -11.21 5.80 3.30
N GLU A 59 -11.77 5.40 4.44
CA GLU A 59 -12.52 6.30 5.32
C GLU A 59 -11.67 7.45 5.89
N ALA A 60 -10.40 7.16 6.22
CA ALA A 60 -9.45 8.19 6.63
C ALA A 60 -9.20 9.18 5.48
N SER A 61 -8.98 8.70 4.25
CA SER A 61 -8.82 9.55 3.07
C SER A 61 -10.06 10.42 2.81
N CYS A 62 -11.27 9.87 2.98
CA CYS A 62 -12.52 10.62 2.83
C CYS A 62 -12.63 11.78 3.82
N GLY A 63 -11.98 11.69 4.99
CA GLY A 63 -11.95 12.75 6.00
C GLY A 63 -10.82 13.77 5.84
N GLY A 64 -10.05 13.74 4.75
CA GLY A 64 -8.88 14.61 4.56
C GLY A 64 -7.71 14.29 5.49
N HIS A 65 -7.64 13.06 6.01
CA HIS A 65 -6.54 12.66 6.89
C HIS A 65 -5.23 12.40 6.11
N GLN A 66 -4.15 12.20 6.87
CA GLN A 66 -2.78 12.02 6.39
C GLN A 66 -2.51 10.74 5.58
N GLU A 67 -3.55 10.00 5.22
CA GLU A 67 -3.46 8.74 4.46
C GLU A 67 -4.30 8.84 3.20
N CYS A 68 -3.69 8.49 2.06
CA CYS A 68 -4.34 8.46 0.75
C CYS A 68 -3.79 7.29 -0.06
N GLY A 69 -4.57 6.75 -0.98
CA GLY A 69 -4.06 5.74 -1.89
C GLY A 69 -5.06 5.23 -2.90
N VAL A 70 -4.51 4.51 -3.87
CA VAL A 70 -5.25 3.78 -4.91
C VAL A 70 -5.08 2.29 -4.64
N LEU A 71 -6.17 1.54 -4.72
CA LEU A 71 -6.19 0.09 -4.58
C LEU A 71 -7.16 -0.51 -5.58
N LEU A 72 -6.64 -1.13 -6.64
CA LEU A 72 -7.44 -1.65 -7.74
C LEU A 72 -7.11 -3.11 -8.02
N TYR A 73 -8.11 -3.86 -8.46
CA TYR A 73 -7.90 -5.14 -9.12
C TYR A 73 -8.20 -4.98 -10.62
N ARG A 74 -7.18 -5.16 -11.46
CA ARG A 74 -7.32 -5.04 -12.92
C ARG A 74 -6.42 -6.01 -13.64
N ASP A 75 -6.93 -6.60 -14.73
CA ASP A 75 -6.15 -7.46 -15.64
C ASP A 75 -5.37 -8.60 -14.93
N GLY A 76 -5.93 -9.15 -13.85
CA GLY A 76 -5.27 -10.23 -13.10
C GLY A 76 -4.26 -9.76 -12.05
N ALA A 77 -4.14 -8.45 -11.81
CA ALA A 77 -3.19 -7.88 -10.87
C ALA A 77 -3.87 -7.04 -9.79
N LEU A 78 -3.26 -7.05 -8.60
CA LEU A 78 -3.49 -6.06 -7.55
C LEU A 78 -2.57 -4.87 -7.83
N GLU A 79 -3.15 -3.70 -8.06
CA GLU A 79 -2.43 -2.43 -8.20
C GLU A 79 -2.64 -1.62 -6.91
N ALA A 80 -1.56 -1.29 -6.19
CA ALA A 80 -1.63 -0.54 -4.94
C ALA A 80 -0.62 0.62 -4.95
N TYR A 81 -1.07 1.81 -4.55
CA TYR A 81 -0.23 3.00 -4.37
C TYR A 81 -0.66 3.73 -3.11
N LEU A 82 0.19 3.75 -2.09
CA LEU A 82 -0.18 4.18 -0.73
C LEU A 82 0.74 5.31 -0.27
N LEU A 83 0.15 6.44 0.11
CA LEU A 83 0.85 7.57 0.75
C LEU A 83 0.52 7.64 2.24
N HIS A 84 1.54 7.71 3.08
CA HIS A 84 1.41 8.14 4.48
C HIS A 84 2.15 9.46 4.64
N LEU A 85 1.45 10.54 5.04
CA LEU A 85 2.10 11.78 5.40
C LEU A 85 2.76 11.62 6.77
N GLY A 86 4.09 11.68 6.79
CA GLY A 86 4.89 11.39 7.97
C GLY A 86 5.15 9.89 8.19
N HIS A 87 5.90 9.58 9.24
CA HIS A 87 6.27 8.19 9.53
C HIS A 87 5.24 7.52 10.46
N ALA A 88 4.23 6.87 9.86
CA ALA A 88 3.23 6.07 10.56
C ALA A 88 3.64 4.59 10.60
N GLN A 89 4.64 4.25 11.43
CA GLN A 89 5.28 2.92 11.48
C GLN A 89 4.29 1.74 11.46
N ARG A 90 3.29 1.75 12.36
CA ARG A 90 2.27 0.71 12.43
C ARG A 90 1.52 0.55 11.10
N SER A 91 1.12 1.66 10.48
CA SER A 91 0.36 1.65 9.22
C SER A 91 1.20 1.12 8.07
N ILE A 92 2.47 1.53 7.99
CA ILE A 92 3.43 1.08 6.97
C ILE A 92 3.74 -0.42 7.12
N HIS A 93 4.06 -0.88 8.33
CA HIS A 93 4.33 -2.30 8.59
C HIS A 93 3.09 -3.16 8.29
N THR A 94 1.90 -2.66 8.64
CA THR A 94 0.64 -3.36 8.36
C THR A 94 0.36 -3.44 6.86
N ALA A 95 0.63 -2.36 6.10
CA ALA A 95 0.52 -2.38 4.64
C ALA A 95 1.40 -3.47 4.02
N LEU A 96 2.68 -3.50 4.41
CA LEU A 96 3.65 -4.47 3.90
C LEU A 96 3.27 -5.90 4.29
N LEU A 97 2.78 -6.11 5.50
CA LEU A 97 2.28 -7.41 5.96
C LEU A 97 1.08 -7.89 5.15
N VAL A 98 0.10 -7.01 4.92
CA VAL A 98 -1.09 -7.29 4.11
C VAL A 98 -0.73 -7.59 2.66
N LEU A 99 0.23 -6.87 2.08
CA LEU A 99 0.75 -7.13 0.74
C LEU A 99 1.55 -8.44 0.68
N ALA A 100 2.35 -8.78 1.69
CA ALA A 100 3.04 -10.07 1.79
C ALA A 100 2.06 -11.25 1.75
N ALA A 101 0.93 -11.13 2.46
CA ALA A 101 -0.12 -12.15 2.51
C ALA A 101 -0.82 -12.40 1.15
N THR A 102 -0.59 -11.57 0.13
CA THR A 102 -1.06 -11.87 -1.23
C THR A 102 -0.40 -13.13 -1.82
N GLY A 103 0.76 -13.53 -1.29
CA GLY A 103 1.54 -14.67 -1.75
C GLY A 103 0.77 -15.98 -1.83
N ASP A 104 -0.12 -16.24 -0.86
CA ASP A 104 -0.95 -17.46 -0.82
C ASP A 104 -1.99 -17.53 -1.94
N PHE A 105 -2.36 -16.38 -2.50
CA PHE A 105 -3.40 -16.24 -3.52
C PHE A 105 -2.83 -16.01 -4.93
N LYS A 106 -1.49 -16.06 -5.08
CA LYS A 106 -0.83 -15.93 -6.37
C LYS A 106 -1.21 -17.06 -7.32
N SER A 107 -1.58 -16.68 -8.53
CA SER A 107 -1.83 -17.61 -9.65
C SER A 107 -0.55 -17.99 -10.39
N GLU A 108 0.40 -17.05 -10.46
CA GLU A 108 1.65 -17.19 -11.21
C GLU A 108 2.84 -17.50 -10.30
N PRO A 109 3.85 -18.24 -10.78
CA PRO A 109 5.04 -18.57 -10.00
C PRO A 109 6.02 -17.40 -9.85
N ALA A 110 5.93 -16.36 -10.69
CA ALA A 110 6.83 -15.21 -10.65
C ALA A 110 6.61 -14.38 -9.38
N GLU A 111 7.69 -13.89 -8.76
CA GLU A 111 7.61 -13.02 -7.59
C GLU A 111 7.14 -11.61 -7.96
N ASP A 112 6.19 -11.07 -7.20
CA ASP A 112 5.74 -9.68 -7.30
C ASP A 112 6.62 -8.79 -6.41
N THR A 113 6.41 -7.48 -6.46
CA THR A 113 7.24 -6.52 -5.72
C THR A 113 6.39 -5.43 -5.09
N ALA A 114 6.58 -5.20 -3.80
CA ALA A 114 6.13 -3.99 -3.12
C ALA A 114 7.36 -3.13 -2.78
N LEU A 115 7.26 -1.84 -3.08
CA LEU A 115 8.31 -0.86 -2.81
C LEU A 115 7.89 0.01 -1.63
N PHE A 116 8.84 0.33 -0.76
CA PHE A 116 8.68 1.36 0.26
C PHE A 116 9.78 2.40 0.09
N TRP A 117 9.42 3.67 0.16
CA TRP A 117 10.35 4.79 0.04
C TRP A 117 9.84 6.01 0.80
N ALA A 118 10.75 6.93 1.13
CA ALA A 118 10.39 8.23 1.70
C ALA A 118 10.55 9.32 0.65
N GLU A 119 9.44 9.97 0.30
CA GLU A 119 9.43 11.10 -0.62
C GLU A 119 8.33 12.08 -0.19
N THR A 120 8.54 13.36 -0.46
CA THR A 120 7.66 14.46 -0.07
C THR A 120 6.53 14.73 -1.06
N GLY A 121 6.76 14.52 -2.35
CA GLY A 121 5.80 14.71 -3.44
C GLY A 121 5.09 13.42 -3.87
N ALA A 122 5.28 12.31 -3.15
CA ALA A 122 4.74 11.00 -3.46
C ALA A 122 5.09 10.45 -4.85
N ASN A 123 6.20 10.87 -5.47
CA ASN A 123 6.62 10.39 -6.78
C ASN A 123 7.41 9.08 -6.69
N LEU A 124 7.23 8.20 -7.66
CA LEU A 124 8.12 7.06 -7.90
C LEU A 124 9.45 7.58 -8.41
N TRP A 125 10.52 7.14 -7.76
CA TRP A 125 11.87 7.36 -8.23
C TRP A 125 12.13 6.62 -9.56
N PRO A 126 13.16 7.03 -10.31
CA PRO A 126 13.77 6.18 -11.33
C PRO A 126 14.15 4.81 -10.77
N ALA A 127 14.13 3.77 -11.61
CA ALA A 127 14.40 2.40 -11.18
C ALA A 127 15.82 2.20 -10.61
N ASP A 128 16.77 3.01 -11.06
CA ASP A 128 18.18 3.00 -10.67
C ASP A 128 18.52 3.99 -9.54
N ALA A 129 17.52 4.62 -8.93
CA ALA A 129 17.73 5.57 -7.85
C ALA A 129 17.99 4.87 -6.51
N ASP A 130 18.84 5.49 -5.67
CA ASP A 130 19.15 5.02 -4.31
C ASP A 130 18.10 5.43 -3.26
N GLY A 131 16.94 5.95 -3.69
CA GLY A 131 15.90 6.53 -2.82
C GLY A 131 14.91 5.52 -2.25
N TRP A 132 14.93 4.28 -2.71
CA TRP A 132 14.09 3.22 -2.15
C TRP A 132 14.56 2.89 -0.72
N LEU A 133 13.62 2.54 0.16
CA LEU A 133 13.91 2.20 1.55
C LEU A 133 13.75 0.71 1.83
N ALA A 134 12.89 0.03 1.08
CA ALA A 134 12.72 -1.42 1.13
C ALA A 134 12.19 -1.94 -0.21
N VAL A 135 12.60 -3.16 -0.54
CA VAL A 135 12.02 -3.95 -1.64
C VAL A 135 11.54 -5.26 -1.05
N LEU A 136 10.21 -5.42 -0.98
CA LEU A 136 9.58 -6.66 -0.53
C LEU A 136 9.26 -7.52 -1.74
N SER A 137 9.94 -8.68 -1.85
CA SER A 137 9.63 -9.68 -2.87
C SER A 137 8.51 -10.59 -2.37
N VAL A 138 7.43 -10.73 -3.14
CA VAL A 138 6.27 -11.52 -2.75
C VAL A 138 6.13 -12.74 -3.67
N GLY A 139 6.53 -13.89 -3.13
CA GLY A 139 6.45 -15.19 -3.78
C GLY A 139 5.20 -15.96 -3.39
N LYS A 140 5.06 -17.18 -3.91
CA LYS A 140 3.98 -18.07 -3.51
C LYS A 140 4.29 -18.64 -2.13
N GLY A 141 3.39 -18.42 -1.15
CA GLY A 141 3.55 -18.93 0.22
C GLY A 141 4.35 -18.03 1.17
N GLY A 142 4.78 -16.84 0.74
CA GLY A 142 5.51 -15.92 1.61
C GLY A 142 6.19 -14.76 0.88
N ALA A 143 6.83 -13.89 1.66
CA ALA A 143 7.56 -12.74 1.19
C ALA A 143 8.89 -12.57 1.94
N ARG A 144 9.81 -11.82 1.35
CA ARG A 144 11.10 -11.46 1.98
C ARG A 144 11.59 -10.12 1.48
N PHE A 145 12.24 -9.36 2.34
CA PHE A 145 12.98 -8.17 1.94
C PHE A 145 14.25 -8.57 1.20
N VAL A 146 14.56 -7.87 0.11
CA VAL A 146 15.75 -8.11 -0.72
C VAL A 146 16.56 -6.84 -0.86
N ASP A 147 17.88 -7.00 -0.91
CA ASP A 147 18.86 -5.90 -1.02
C ASP A 147 18.96 -5.36 -2.45
N GLN A 148 18.90 -6.23 -3.46
CA GLN A 148 19.06 -5.89 -4.86
C GLN A 148 17.99 -6.56 -5.73
N ARG A 149 17.37 -5.75 -6.59
CA ARG A 149 16.44 -6.21 -7.63
C ARG A 149 16.48 -5.23 -8.80
N ASP A 150 16.37 -5.73 -10.02
CA ASP A 150 16.09 -4.87 -11.17
C ASP A 150 14.65 -4.34 -11.06
N LEU A 151 14.54 -3.04 -10.77
CA LEU A 151 13.25 -2.36 -10.60
C LEU A 151 12.71 -1.78 -11.91
N THR A 152 13.41 -1.94 -13.05
CA THR A 152 13.03 -1.30 -14.32
C THR A 152 11.61 -1.66 -14.73
N GLY A 153 11.28 -2.95 -14.73
CA GLY A 153 9.93 -3.43 -15.04
C GLY A 153 8.90 -3.07 -13.97
N VAL A 154 9.31 -3.09 -12.70
CA VAL A 154 8.42 -2.78 -11.55
C VAL A 154 7.98 -1.32 -11.59
N VAL A 155 8.94 -0.39 -11.68
CA VAL A 155 8.64 1.06 -11.74
C VAL A 155 7.82 1.38 -12.97
N ALA A 156 8.15 0.84 -14.14
CA ALA A 156 7.37 1.03 -15.35
C ALA A 156 5.92 0.52 -15.20
N GLY A 157 5.74 -0.64 -14.56
CA GLY A 157 4.43 -1.21 -14.27
C GLY A 157 3.60 -0.42 -13.24
N LEU A 158 4.26 0.32 -12.35
CA LEU A 158 3.60 1.14 -11.33
C LEU A 158 3.20 2.55 -11.83
N ARG A 159 3.77 3.06 -12.94
CA ARG A 159 3.42 4.40 -13.47
C ARG A 159 1.92 4.62 -13.72
N PRO A 160 1.15 3.64 -14.22
CA PRO A 160 -0.30 3.81 -14.37
C PRO A 160 -1.03 4.01 -13.04
N VAL A 161 -0.65 3.29 -11.97
CA VAL A 161 -1.31 3.46 -10.66
C VAL A 161 -0.84 4.74 -9.95
N GLU A 162 0.41 5.16 -10.15
CA GLU A 162 0.90 6.49 -9.74
C GLU A 162 0.10 7.61 -10.41
N SER A 163 -0.18 7.50 -11.72
CA SER A 163 -0.98 8.50 -12.44
C SER A 163 -2.38 8.63 -11.84
N ARG A 164 -3.05 7.51 -11.54
CA ARG A 164 -4.34 7.51 -10.85
C ARG A 164 -4.28 8.08 -9.44
N PHE A 165 -3.17 7.86 -8.73
CA PHE A 165 -2.97 8.45 -7.42
C PHE A 165 -2.96 9.98 -7.51
N PHE A 166 -2.27 10.56 -8.50
CA PHE A 166 -2.30 12.00 -8.70
C PHE A 166 -3.67 12.52 -9.15
N GLU A 167 -4.41 11.78 -9.97
CA GLU A 167 -5.82 12.10 -10.28
C GLU A 167 -6.70 12.12 -9.02
N LEU A 168 -6.49 11.20 -8.07
CA LEU A 168 -7.18 11.21 -6.78
C LEU A 168 -6.80 12.44 -5.95
N VAL A 169 -5.52 12.79 -5.89
CA VAL A 169 -5.04 13.97 -5.16
C VAL A 169 -5.63 15.25 -5.74
N GLU A 170 -5.71 15.38 -7.07
CA GLU A 170 -6.35 16.52 -7.73
C GLU A 170 -7.83 16.64 -7.36
N ARG A 171 -8.58 15.54 -7.39
CA ARG A 171 -10.00 15.55 -6.98
C ARG A 171 -10.19 15.88 -5.51
N LEU A 172 -9.32 15.37 -4.63
CA LEU A 172 -9.35 15.70 -3.21
C LEU A 172 -9.10 17.19 -2.98
N ALA A 173 -8.15 17.79 -3.72
CA ALA A 173 -7.89 19.22 -3.65
C ALA A 173 -9.09 20.04 -4.16
N GLU A 174 -9.73 19.63 -5.26
CA GLU A 174 -10.95 20.27 -5.77
C GLU A 174 -12.11 20.22 -4.74
N ASP A 175 -12.32 19.06 -4.11
CA ASP A 175 -13.32 18.90 -3.05
C ASP A 175 -13.00 19.77 -1.83
N GLU A 176 -11.74 19.85 -1.43
CA GLU A 176 -11.27 20.65 -0.29
C GLU A 176 -11.44 22.17 -0.55
N GLU A 177 -11.12 22.62 -1.76
CA GLU A 177 -11.32 24.01 -2.19
C GLU A 177 -12.79 24.40 -2.27
N ALA A 178 -13.66 23.48 -2.66
CA ALA A 178 -15.10 23.69 -2.75
C ALA A 178 -15.81 23.57 -1.39
N TRP A 179 -15.13 23.08 -0.35
CA TRP A 179 -15.74 22.81 0.95
C TRP A 179 -16.15 24.10 1.69
N ASP A 180 -17.36 24.09 2.26
CA ASP A 180 -17.81 25.16 3.14
C ASP A 180 -17.17 25.05 4.53
N TRP A 181 -16.00 25.66 4.68
CA TRP A 181 -15.27 25.71 5.94
C TRP A 181 -15.97 26.47 7.07
N ASP A 182 -16.99 27.29 6.75
CA ASP A 182 -17.77 28.03 7.74
C ASP A 182 -19.02 27.25 8.21
N SER A 183 -19.32 26.09 7.59
CA SER A 183 -20.46 25.24 7.95
C SER A 183 -20.40 24.67 9.38
N GLY A 184 -19.19 24.56 9.93
CA GLY A 184 -18.93 23.86 11.20
C GLY A 184 -18.93 22.34 11.09
N GLU A 185 -19.12 21.78 9.89
CA GLU A 185 -19.00 20.35 9.60
C GLU A 185 -17.55 19.96 9.30
N ALA A 186 -17.19 18.73 9.61
CA ALA A 186 -15.88 18.19 9.24
C ALA A 186 -15.83 17.92 7.73
N PHE A 187 -14.71 18.26 7.09
CA PHE A 187 -14.48 17.98 5.67
C PHE A 187 -14.74 16.51 5.34
N ARG A 188 -15.47 16.29 4.24
CA ARG A 188 -15.73 14.96 3.67
C ARG A 188 -15.69 14.98 2.15
N SER A 189 -14.97 14.03 1.57
CA SER A 189 -14.93 13.75 0.14
C SER A 189 -15.36 12.30 -0.12
N GLU A 190 -16.10 12.08 -1.21
CA GLU A 190 -16.43 10.73 -1.71
C GLU A 190 -15.42 10.23 -2.76
N ALA A 191 -14.47 11.08 -3.20
CA ALA A 191 -13.50 10.73 -4.23
C ALA A 191 -12.72 9.43 -3.92
N PRO A 192 -12.22 9.17 -2.69
CA PRO A 192 -11.50 7.93 -2.39
C PRO A 192 -12.33 6.64 -2.56
N ARG A 193 -13.66 6.74 -2.53
CA ARG A 193 -14.59 5.61 -2.71
C ARG A 193 -14.96 5.37 -4.18
N ASP A 194 -14.59 6.27 -5.09
CA ASP A 194 -14.84 6.11 -6.52
C ASP A 194 -14.17 4.81 -7.02
N PRO A 195 -14.89 3.94 -7.76
CA PRO A 195 -14.33 2.73 -8.37
C PRO A 195 -13.11 2.95 -9.27
N ALA A 196 -12.84 4.20 -9.69
CA ALA A 196 -11.62 4.58 -10.39
C ALA A 196 -10.36 4.51 -9.51
N PHE A 197 -10.49 4.60 -8.18
CA PHE A 197 -9.37 4.60 -7.23
C PHE A 197 -9.41 3.43 -6.25
N THR A 198 -10.59 2.93 -5.91
CA THR A 198 -10.75 1.83 -4.95
C THR A 198 -11.63 0.73 -5.53
N ASP A 199 -11.16 -0.52 -5.55
CA ASP A 199 -11.98 -1.65 -5.97
C ASP A 199 -13.20 -1.79 -5.03
N PRO A 200 -14.43 -1.85 -5.56
CA PRO A 200 -15.64 -1.91 -4.73
C PRO A 200 -15.67 -3.10 -3.74
N ALA A 201 -14.95 -4.20 -4.01
CA ALA A 201 -14.89 -5.33 -3.08
C ALA A 201 -14.18 -5.01 -1.75
N VAL A 202 -13.41 -3.93 -1.70
CA VAL A 202 -12.76 -3.40 -0.49
C VAL A 202 -13.80 -2.79 0.45
N LEU A 203 -14.86 -2.17 -0.08
CA LEU A 203 -15.85 -1.42 0.70
C LEU A 203 -17.13 -2.23 0.97
N ARG A 204 -17.20 -3.49 0.55
CA ARG A 204 -18.35 -4.35 0.84
C ARG A 204 -18.35 -4.74 2.31
N GLU A 205 -19.50 -4.56 2.98
CA GLU A 205 -19.73 -5.13 4.30
C GLU A 205 -19.54 -6.66 4.26
N SER A 206 -18.92 -7.19 5.32
CA SER A 206 -18.54 -8.60 5.47
C SER A 206 -19.71 -9.50 5.84
#